data_AF-A0A5C3KLP2-F1
#
_entry.id   AF-A0A5C3KLP2-F1
#
_cell.length_a   1.000
_cell.length_b   1.000
_cell.length_c   1.000
_cell.angle_alpha   90.00
_cell.angle_beta   90.00
_cell.angle_gamma   90.00
#
_symmetry.space_group_name_H-M   'P 1'
#
loop_
_entity.id
_entity.type
_entity.pdbx_description
1 polymer ?
#
loop_
_entity_poly.entity_id
_entity_poly.type
_entity_poly.pdbx_seq_one_letter_code
_entity_poly.pdbx_strand_id
1 'polypeptide(L)'
;SALILHAPSAPTTQGEVTITWDQQAGDPESFTLELNHPDFNDALAIANNIDPARGSITLVIPVVAAKGGYTIEAVNIGNINDVYSTSPEFAIGEVTDASSITTASVTGSASNGVSTASRPT
;
A
#
# COMPACT_ATOMS: atom_id res chain seq x y z
N SER A 1 5.42 -5.40 23.32
CA SER A 1 5.42 -4.19 22.48
C SER A 1 4.15 -3.40 22.77
N ALA A 2 4.16 -2.10 22.50
CA ALA A 2 2.99 -1.23 22.61
C ALA A 2 2.65 -0.56 21.25
N LEU A 3 3.25 -1.03 20.15
CA LEU A 3 2.97 -0.62 18.79
C LEU A 3 1.47 -0.69 18.51
N ILE A 4 0.93 0.32 17.81
CA ILE A 4 -0.48 0.36 17.45
C ILE A 4 -0.59 0.40 15.93
N LEU A 5 -1.03 -0.70 15.32
CA LEU A 5 -1.34 -0.74 13.90
C LEU A 5 -2.72 -0.17 13.59
N HIS A 6 -2.82 0.62 12.54
CA HIS A 6 -4.08 1.14 12.05
C HIS A 6 -4.60 0.34 10.85
N ALA A 7 -5.92 0.23 10.74
CA ALA A 7 -6.56 -0.35 9.57
C ALA A 7 -6.32 0.55 8.35
N PRO A 8 -5.83 0.01 7.22
CA PRO A 8 -5.69 0.78 5.99
C PRO A 8 -7.05 1.25 5.46
N SER A 9 -7.05 2.41 4.80
CA SER A 9 -8.26 2.96 4.18
C SER A 9 -8.40 2.47 2.74
N ALA A 10 -9.48 1.74 2.47
CA ALA A 10 -9.89 1.29 1.13
C ALA A 10 -8.76 0.65 0.26
N PRO A 11 -7.97 -0.31 0.78
CA PRO A 11 -6.98 -1.01 -0.04
C PRO A 11 -7.67 -1.79 -1.16
N THR A 12 -7.01 -1.89 -2.30
CA THR A 12 -7.41 -2.77 -3.41
C THR A 12 -6.36 -3.85 -3.62
N THR A 13 -6.78 -5.04 -4.06
CA THR A 13 -5.84 -6.08 -4.50
C THR A 13 -4.94 -5.51 -5.60
N GLN A 14 -3.63 -5.79 -5.57
CA GLN A 14 -2.62 -5.20 -6.46
C GLN A 14 -2.51 -3.66 -6.45
N GLY A 15 -3.23 -2.98 -5.54
CA GLY A 15 -3.15 -1.53 -5.37
C GLY A 15 -2.04 -1.13 -4.42
N GLU A 16 -1.58 0.12 -4.57
CA GLU A 16 -0.73 0.76 -3.59
C GLU A 16 -1.54 1.12 -2.34
N VAL A 17 -1.00 0.81 -1.16
CA VAL A 17 -1.59 1.13 0.13
C VAL A 17 -0.53 1.70 1.06
N THR A 18 -0.93 2.66 1.89
CA THR A 18 -0.12 3.13 3.01
C THR A 18 -0.60 2.47 4.30
N ILE A 19 0.29 1.68 4.92
CA ILE A 19 0.10 1.11 6.25
C ILE A 19 0.74 2.06 7.25
N THR A 20 0.04 2.32 8.35
CA THR A 20 0.45 3.29 9.37
C THR A 20 0.40 2.67 10.76
N TRP A 21 1.26 3.16 11.65
CA TRP A 21 1.31 2.75 13.04
C TRP A 21 1.84 3.87 13.94
N ASP A 22 1.46 3.81 15.21
CA ASP A 22 2.05 4.63 16.26
C ASP A 22 3.16 3.84 16.98
N GLN A 23 4.38 4.39 17.00
CA GLN A 23 5.48 3.87 17.81
C GLN A 23 5.29 4.26 19.28
N GLN A 24 5.61 3.35 20.18
CA GLN A 24 5.59 3.54 21.63
C GLN A 24 6.93 3.12 22.26
N ALA A 25 7.18 3.58 23.50
CA ALA A 25 8.36 3.17 24.24
C ALA A 25 8.33 1.66 24.53
N GLY A 26 9.42 0.95 24.22
CA GLY A 26 9.52 -0.50 24.40
C GLY A 26 9.11 -1.33 23.17
N ASP A 27 8.92 -0.69 22.02
CA ASP A 27 8.80 -1.37 20.73
C ASP A 27 10.12 -1.98 20.26
N PRO A 28 10.05 -3.06 19.44
CA PRO A 28 11.25 -3.71 18.91
C PRO A 28 12.05 -2.77 18.01
N GLU A 29 13.32 -3.10 17.75
CA GLU A 29 14.13 -2.37 16.77
C GLU A 29 13.61 -2.56 15.34
N SER A 30 12.97 -3.69 15.05
CA SER A 30 12.32 -3.95 13.77
C SER A 30 11.24 -5.04 13.86
N PHE A 31 10.32 -5.05 12.90
CA PHE A 31 9.26 -6.05 12.77
C PHE A 31 8.96 -6.42 11.31
N THR A 32 8.19 -7.49 11.12
CA THR A 32 7.59 -7.89 9.83
C THR A 32 6.11 -7.57 9.84
N LEU A 33 5.58 -7.10 8.71
CA LEU A 33 4.14 -6.97 8.48
C LEU A 33 3.63 -8.20 7.75
N GLU A 34 2.61 -8.82 8.31
CA GLU A 34 1.89 -9.94 7.71
C GLU A 34 0.43 -9.56 7.47
N LEU A 35 -0.11 -9.96 6.32
CA LEU A 35 -1.51 -9.86 5.97
C LEU A 35 -2.18 -11.18 6.31
N ASN A 36 -3.17 -11.13 7.19
CA ASN A 36 -3.89 -12.30 7.68
C ASN A 36 -5.37 -12.25 7.26
N HIS A 37 -5.96 -13.43 7.09
CA HIS A 37 -7.39 -13.61 6.83
C HIS A 37 -7.79 -15.06 7.22
N PRO A 38 -8.97 -15.31 7.82
CA PRO A 38 -9.41 -16.65 8.25
C PRO A 38 -9.35 -17.75 7.18
N ASP A 39 -9.64 -17.40 5.92
CA ASP A 39 -9.56 -18.34 4.78
C ASP A 39 -8.13 -18.65 4.31
N PHE A 40 -7.10 -18.00 4.86
CA PHE A 40 -5.72 -18.33 4.53
C PHE A 40 -5.27 -19.55 5.34
N ASN A 41 -4.49 -20.42 4.69
CA ASN A 41 -3.82 -21.51 5.41
C ASN A 41 -2.63 -20.99 6.24
N ASP A 42 -2.07 -19.84 5.87
CA ASP A 42 -0.96 -19.15 6.54
C ASP A 42 -0.99 -17.66 6.20
N ALA A 43 -0.41 -16.81 7.04
CA ALA A 43 -0.35 -15.37 6.80
C ALA A 43 0.61 -15.03 5.65
N LEU A 44 0.41 -13.87 5.01
CA LEU A 44 1.25 -13.39 3.92
C LEU A 44 2.17 -12.28 4.40
N ALA A 45 3.48 -12.54 4.48
CA ALA A 45 4.45 -11.48 4.74
C ALA A 45 4.49 -10.45 3.59
N ILE A 46 4.09 -9.21 3.89
CA ILE A 46 3.98 -8.12 2.91
C ILE A 46 5.12 -7.11 3.03
N ALA A 47 5.79 -7.03 4.19
CA ALA A 47 6.99 -6.22 4.36
C ALA A 47 7.85 -6.76 5.52
N ASN A 48 9.18 -6.70 5.41
CA ASN A 48 10.10 -7.25 6.42
C ASN A 48 11.13 -6.19 6.85
N ASN A 49 11.65 -6.35 8.06
CA ASN A 49 12.69 -5.53 8.66
C ASN A 49 12.33 -4.04 8.70
N ILE A 50 11.08 -3.77 9.09
CA ILE A 50 10.52 -2.42 9.21
C ILE A 50 11.00 -1.78 10.50
N ASP A 51 11.59 -0.59 10.37
CA ASP A 51 11.90 0.29 11.48
C ASP A 51 10.61 0.97 11.98
N PRO A 52 10.17 0.74 13.23
CA PRO A 52 8.97 1.36 13.79
C PRO A 52 9.03 2.89 13.83
N ALA A 53 10.22 3.50 13.89
CA ALA A 53 10.36 4.96 13.91
C ALA A 53 9.83 5.65 12.63
N ARG A 54 9.61 4.88 11.55
CA ARG A 54 9.03 5.41 10.29
C ARG A 54 7.56 5.82 10.42
N GLY A 55 6.81 5.20 11.34
CA GLY A 55 5.36 5.39 11.52
C GLY A 55 4.47 4.97 10.32
N SER A 56 5.07 4.66 9.17
CA SER A 56 4.34 4.26 7.96
C SER A 56 5.23 3.58 6.92
N ILE A 57 4.59 2.81 6.05
CA ILE A 57 5.16 2.30 4.81
C ILE A 57 4.09 2.27 3.71
N THR A 58 4.50 2.59 2.49
CA THR A 58 3.68 2.43 1.29
C THR A 58 4.17 1.22 0.51
N LEU A 59 3.26 0.32 0.15
CA LEU A 59 3.56 -0.92 -0.58
C LEU A 59 2.40 -1.33 -1.49
N VAL A 60 2.64 -2.29 -2.38
CA VAL A 60 1.60 -2.88 -3.23
C VAL A 60 1.03 -4.13 -2.56
N ILE A 61 -0.29 -4.18 -2.39
CA ILE A 61 -0.98 -5.36 -1.84
C ILE A 61 -0.82 -6.55 -2.80
N PRO A 62 -0.44 -7.75 -2.32
CA PRO A 62 -0.37 -8.94 -3.16
C PRO A 62 -1.74 -9.31 -3.74
N VAL A 63 -1.76 -10.22 -4.72
CA VAL A 63 -3.02 -10.71 -5.28
C VAL A 63 -3.78 -11.52 -4.22
N VAL A 64 -4.86 -10.94 -3.70
CA VAL A 64 -5.78 -11.57 -2.75
C VAL A 64 -7.23 -11.35 -3.18
N ALA A 65 -8.16 -12.16 -2.64
CA ALA A 65 -9.58 -12.03 -2.95
C ALA A 65 -10.15 -10.74 -2.38
N ALA A 66 -11.01 -10.06 -3.14
CA ALA A 66 -11.70 -8.87 -2.66
C ALA A 66 -12.82 -9.26 -1.67
N LYS A 67 -12.61 -8.97 -0.37
CA LYS A 67 -13.53 -9.28 0.73
C LYS A 67 -13.15 -8.53 2.02
N GLY A 68 -14.01 -8.62 3.04
CA GLY A 68 -13.74 -8.16 4.41
C GLY A 68 -13.04 -9.20 5.27
N GLY A 69 -12.66 -8.80 6.48
CA GLY A 69 -12.07 -9.71 7.49
C GLY A 69 -10.55 -9.83 7.42
N TYR A 70 -9.89 -8.92 6.70
CA TYR A 70 -8.42 -8.85 6.69
C TYR A 70 -7.91 -8.11 7.92
N THR A 71 -6.78 -8.58 8.45
CA THR A 71 -6.00 -7.89 9.47
C THR A 71 -4.54 -7.79 9.04
N ILE A 72 -3.84 -6.81 9.58
CA ILE A 72 -2.39 -6.72 9.48
C ILE A 72 -1.80 -7.02 10.86
N GLU A 73 -0.78 -7.87 10.89
CA GLU A 73 -0.04 -8.23 12.08
C GLU A 73 1.39 -7.71 11.97
N ALA A 74 1.86 -7.07 13.04
CA ALA A 74 3.28 -6.76 13.22
C ALA A 74 3.89 -7.88 14.06
N VAL A 75 4.81 -8.64 13.49
CA VAL A 75 5.39 -9.83 14.13
C VAL A 75 6.90 -9.74 14.26
N ASN A 76 7.45 -10.51 15.18
CA ASN A 76 8.88 -10.63 15.40
C ASN A 76 9.57 -11.33 14.20
N ILE A 77 10.61 -10.70 13.67
CA ILE A 77 11.37 -11.20 12.51
C ILE A 77 12.04 -12.55 12.79
N GLY A 78 12.41 -12.82 14.05
CA GLY A 78 13.00 -14.09 14.48
C GLY A 78 11.99 -15.17 14.86
N ASN A 79 10.71 -14.80 15.06
CA ASN A 79 9.65 -15.73 15.45
C ASN A 79 8.26 -15.15 15.15
N ILE A 80 7.65 -15.57 14.04
CA ILE A 80 6.34 -15.06 13.59
C ILE A 80 5.20 -15.31 14.61
N ASN A 81 5.36 -16.27 15.53
CA ASN A 81 4.35 -16.53 16.57
C ASN A 81 4.33 -15.45 17.68
N ASP A 82 5.33 -14.56 17.71
CA ASP A 82 5.40 -13.42 18.62
C ASP A 82 4.83 -12.18 17.92
N VAL A 83 3.54 -11.93 18.15
CA VAL A 83 2.78 -10.82 17.56
C VAL A 83 2.87 -9.59 18.47
N TYR A 84 3.37 -8.49 17.94
CA TYR A 84 3.51 -7.22 18.63
C TYR A 84 2.24 -6.37 18.59
N SER A 85 1.53 -6.39 17.47
CA SER A 85 0.27 -5.67 17.28
C SER A 85 -0.54 -6.31 16.16
N THR A 86 -1.86 -6.17 16.25
CA THR A 86 -2.80 -6.53 15.18
C THR A 86 -3.68 -5.32 14.88
N SER A 87 -3.88 -5.00 13.61
CA SER A 87 -4.79 -3.92 13.21
C SER A 87 -6.25 -4.31 13.47
N PRO A 88 -7.17 -3.33 13.53
CA PRO A 88 -8.59 -3.60 13.32
C PRO A 88 -8.83 -4.27 11.95
N GLU A 89 -9.96 -4.97 11.83
CA GLU A 89 -10.36 -5.61 10.58
C GLU A 89 -10.68 -4.56 9.50
N PHE A 90 -10.34 -4.88 8.25
CA PHE A 90 -10.66 -4.07 7.08
C PHE A 90 -11.07 -4.95 5.88
N ALA A 91 -11.50 -4.30 4.81
CA ALA A 91 -11.82 -4.94 3.55
C ALA A 91 -10.82 -4.55 2.45
N ILE A 92 -10.45 -5.52 1.63
CA ILE A 92 -9.69 -5.32 0.41
C ILE A 92 -10.68 -5.36 -0.77
N GLY A 93 -10.69 -4.32 -1.59
CA GLY A 93 -11.50 -4.22 -2.81
C GLY A 93 -10.84 -4.85 -4.03
N GLU A 94 -11.58 -4.90 -5.13
CA GLU A 94 -11.06 -5.29 -6.45
C GLU A 94 -10.07 -4.24 -6.98
N VAL A 95 -9.22 -4.65 -7.92
CA VAL A 95 -8.28 -3.73 -8.59
C VAL A 95 -9.10 -2.59 -9.18
N THR A 96 -8.90 -1.36 -8.69
CA THR A 96 -9.43 -0.19 -9.35
C THR A 96 -8.36 0.29 -10.32
N ASP A 97 -8.60 0.19 -11.63
CA ASP A 97 -7.75 0.78 -12.65
C ASP A 97 -7.78 2.31 -12.50
N ALA A 98 -6.91 2.85 -11.65
CA ALA A 98 -6.78 4.29 -11.46
C ALA A 98 -5.90 4.86 -12.57
N SER A 99 -6.39 4.81 -13.81
CA SER A 99 -5.85 5.64 -14.89
C SER A 99 -6.27 7.09 -14.67
N SER A 100 -5.62 7.80 -13.74
CA SER A 100 -5.74 9.26 -13.67
C SER A 100 -4.88 9.88 -14.78
N ILE A 101 -5.44 9.99 -15.98
CA ILE A 101 -4.93 10.95 -16.97
C ILE A 101 -5.26 12.34 -16.43
N THR A 102 -4.25 13.05 -15.94
CA THR A 102 -4.32 14.50 -15.79
C THR A 102 -4.41 15.09 -17.19
N THR A 103 -5.62 15.38 -17.66
CA THR A 103 -5.83 16.10 -18.92
C THR A 103 -5.32 17.52 -18.73
N ALA A 104 -4.04 17.77 -19.04
CA ALA A 104 -3.50 19.11 -19.09
C ALA A 104 -4.21 19.90 -20.20
N SER A 105 -5.03 20.87 -19.82
CA SER A 105 -5.67 21.82 -20.72
C SER A 105 -4.60 22.68 -21.40
N VAL A 106 -4.38 22.44 -22.70
CA VAL A 106 -3.55 23.28 -23.57
C VAL A 106 -4.22 24.63 -23.78
N THR A 107 -3.80 25.66 -23.04
CA THR A 107 -4.13 27.05 -23.37
C THR A 107 -3.12 27.52 -24.41
N GLY A 108 -3.58 27.61 -25.66
CA GLY A 108 -2.77 28.05 -26.80
C GLY A 108 -2.22 29.45 -26.61
N SER A 109 -0.91 29.59 -26.76
CA SER A 109 -0.25 30.87 -27.00
C SER A 109 0.55 30.73 -28.30
N ALA A 110 0.13 31.48 -29.32
CA ALA A 110 0.76 31.49 -30.63
C ALA A 110 2.17 32.08 -30.58
N SER A 111 3.12 31.45 -31.26
CA SER A 111 4.33 32.12 -31.75
C SER A 111 4.89 31.41 -32.98
N ASN A 112 5.38 32.24 -33.89
CA ASN A 112 5.57 32.01 -35.31
C ASN A 112 6.68 31.00 -35.65
N GLY A 113 6.46 30.20 -36.69
CA GLY A 113 7.50 29.38 -37.31
C GLY A 113 7.07 28.81 -38.65
N VAL A 114 7.33 29.55 -39.73
CA VAL A 114 7.15 29.13 -41.13
C VAL A 114 8.07 27.96 -41.46
N SER A 115 7.51 26.90 -42.07
CA SER A 115 8.26 26.00 -42.95
C SER A 115 7.30 25.39 -43.99
N THR A 116 7.54 25.79 -45.23
CA THR A 116 6.85 25.35 -46.45
C THR A 116 7.28 23.95 -46.86
N ALA A 117 6.34 23.06 -47.17
CA ALA A 117 6.56 21.94 -48.09
C ALA A 117 5.23 21.53 -48.77
N SER A 118 5.13 21.78 -50.07
CA SER A 118 3.98 21.45 -50.91
C SER A 118 4.13 20.08 -51.58
N ARG A 119 3.10 19.22 -51.52
CA ARG A 119 2.69 18.26 -52.59
C ARG A 119 1.34 17.62 -52.21
N PRO A 120 0.34 17.50 -53.11
CA PRO A 120 0.34 16.34 -54.01
C PRO A 120 -0.33 16.53 -55.40
N THR A 121 -0.02 15.56 -56.28
CA THR A 121 -0.77 15.00 -57.44
C THR A 121 -1.57 15.92 -58.35
#